data_AF-A0A7X8DR01-F1
#
_entry.id   AF-A0A7X8DR01-F1
#
_cell.length_a   1.000
_cell.length_b   1.000
_cell.length_c   1.000
_cell.angle_alpha   90.00
_cell.angle_beta   90.00
_cell.angle_gamma   90.00
#
_symmetry.space_group_name_H-M   'P 1'
#
loop_
_entity.id
_entity.type
_entity.pdbx_description
1 polymer ?
#
loop_
_entity_poly.entity_id
_entity_poly.type
_entity_poly.pdbx_seq_one_letter_code
_entity_poly.pdbx_strand_id
1 'polypeptide(L)'
;MVEQFSDWDKWKDSLRTAIELGQKIGFEEETIVRIARKIGDLLNLHADPENREQRLIKELWDVAGEEEQKMLTKLIIRMLKKEEEALAEN
;
A
#
# COMPACT_ATOMS: atom_id res chain seq x y z
N MET A 1 6.98 18.41 19.32
CA MET A 1 6.55 18.32 17.91
C MET A 1 6.64 16.86 17.50
N VAL A 2 5.52 16.15 17.45
CA VAL A 2 5.43 14.75 16.99
C VAL A 2 4.11 14.62 16.22
N GLU A 3 4.12 15.00 14.95
CA GLU A 3 2.98 14.82 14.03
C GLU A 3 3.47 14.41 12.62
N GLN A 4 4.52 13.60 12.53
CA GLN A 4 5.02 13.12 11.23
C GLN A 4 4.77 11.62 11.00
N PHE A 5 4.57 10.84 12.06
CA PHE A 5 4.26 9.41 11.96
C PHE A 5 2.78 9.14 11.67
N SER A 6 1.89 10.05 12.05
CA SER A 6 0.44 9.82 11.95
C SER A 6 -0.02 9.55 10.52
N ASP A 7 0.57 10.22 9.54
CA ASP A 7 0.02 10.19 8.18
C ASP A 7 0.54 9.00 7.39
N TRP A 8 1.74 8.52 7.73
CA TRP A 8 2.26 7.26 7.20
C TRP A 8 1.55 6.05 7.81
N ASP A 9 1.36 6.04 9.13
CA ASP A 9 0.66 4.94 9.81
C ASP A 9 -0.81 4.86 9.37
N LYS A 10 -1.53 5.99 9.29
CA LYS A 10 -2.91 6.04 8.73
C LYS A 10 -2.97 5.53 7.29
N TRP A 11 -1.97 5.85 6.48
CA TRP A 11 -1.91 5.36 5.10
C TRP A 11 -1.71 3.84 5.06
N LYS A 12 -0.81 3.30 5.89
CA LYS A 12 -0.65 1.85 6.05
C LYS A 12 -1.94 1.18 6.53
N ASP A 13 -2.67 1.78 7.46
CA ASP A 13 -3.96 1.26 7.95
C ASP A 13 -5.04 1.25 6.85
N SER A 14 -5.07 2.30 6.02
CA SER A 14 -5.96 2.38 4.86
C SER A 14 -5.66 1.25 3.86
N LEU A 15 -4.36 0.96 3.65
CA LEU A 15 -3.96 -0.18 2.83
C LEU A 15 -4.28 -1.53 3.46
N ARG A 16 -4.04 -1.71 4.76
CA ARG A 16 -4.42 -2.94 5.49
C ARG A 16 -5.91 -3.23 5.30
N THR A 17 -6.76 -2.23 5.48
CA THR A 17 -8.21 -2.32 5.24
C THR A 17 -8.54 -2.72 3.80
N ALA A 18 -7.86 -2.11 2.81
CA ALA A 18 -8.06 -2.43 1.40
C ALA A 18 -7.65 -3.88 1.06
N ILE A 19 -6.55 -4.33 1.67
CA ILE A 19 -6.00 -5.68 1.53
C ILE A 19 -6.93 -6.71 2.18
N GLU A 20 -7.39 -6.49 3.40
CA GLU A 20 -8.33 -7.37 4.12
C GLU A 20 -9.64 -7.56 3.33
N LEU A 21 -10.17 -6.45 2.77
CA LEU A 21 -11.36 -6.50 1.93
C LEU A 21 -11.12 -7.33 0.65
N GLY A 22 -9.91 -7.32 0.11
CA GLY A 22 -9.52 -8.11 -1.06
C GLY A 22 -9.19 -9.58 -0.75
N GLN A 23 -8.64 -9.87 0.43
CA GLN A 23 -8.12 -11.19 0.82
C GLN A 23 -9.18 -12.18 1.29
N LYS A 24 -10.43 -11.76 1.54
CA LYS A 24 -11.54 -12.69 1.85
C LYS A 24 -11.76 -13.79 0.79
N ILE A 25 -11.10 -13.68 -0.38
CA ILE A 25 -11.20 -14.61 -1.51
C ILE A 25 -9.84 -15.30 -1.83
N GLY A 26 -8.77 -15.04 -1.06
CA GLY A 26 -7.43 -15.60 -1.29
C GLY A 26 -6.51 -14.74 -2.17
N PHE A 27 -5.23 -15.12 -2.25
CA PHE A 27 -4.17 -14.43 -3.00
C PHE A 27 -4.16 -14.81 -4.49
N GLU A 28 -5.31 -14.72 -5.14
CA GLU A 28 -5.37 -14.86 -6.60
C GLU A 28 -4.83 -13.60 -7.28
N GLU A 29 -4.31 -13.77 -8.50
CA GLU A 29 -3.77 -12.65 -9.29
C GLU A 29 -4.80 -11.54 -9.49
N GLU A 30 -6.09 -11.89 -9.57
CA GLU A 30 -7.20 -10.93 -9.61
C GLU A 30 -7.29 -10.07 -8.34
N THR A 31 -7.06 -10.64 -7.15
CA THR A 31 -7.01 -9.90 -5.89
C THR A 31 -5.90 -8.85 -5.91
N ILE A 32 -4.73 -9.21 -6.46
CA ILE A 32 -3.59 -8.32 -6.55
C ILE A 32 -3.88 -7.17 -7.51
N VAL A 33 -4.51 -7.44 -8.65
CA VAL A 33 -4.95 -6.41 -9.59
C VAL A 33 -5.96 -5.44 -8.94
N ARG A 34 -6.91 -5.96 -8.15
CA ARG A 34 -7.87 -5.11 -7.42
C ARG A 34 -7.18 -4.22 -6.39
N ILE A 35 -6.21 -4.76 -5.64
CA ILE A 35 -5.44 -3.99 -4.65
C ILE A 35 -4.56 -2.94 -5.36
N ALA A 36 -3.92 -3.31 -6.47
CA ALA A 36 -3.10 -2.42 -7.27
C ALA A 36 -3.90 -1.20 -7.75
N ARG A 37 -5.12 -1.42 -8.27
CA ARG A 37 -6.03 -0.32 -8.63
C ARG A 37 -6.32 0.60 -7.45
N LYS A 38 -6.62 0.04 -6.28
CA LYS A 38 -6.85 0.84 -5.07
C LYS A 38 -5.64 1.63 -4.63
N ILE A 39 -4.43 1.07 -4.74
CA ILE A 39 -3.19 1.79 -4.46
C ILE A 39 -3.03 2.95 -5.44
N GLY A 40 -3.21 2.71 -6.74
CA GLY A 40 -3.19 3.76 -7.76
C GLY A 40 -4.24 4.85 -7.49
N ASP A 41 -5.46 4.47 -7.13
CA ASP A 41 -6.53 5.40 -6.76
C ASP A 41 -6.13 6.23 -5.54
N LEU A 42 -5.62 5.61 -4.48
CA LEU A 42 -5.12 6.31 -3.29
C LEU A 42 -3.99 7.28 -3.64
N LEU A 43 -3.04 6.88 -4.48
CA LEU A 43 -1.93 7.75 -4.91
C LEU A 43 -2.41 8.90 -5.82
N ASN A 44 -3.56 8.76 -6.49
CA ASN A 44 -4.12 9.78 -7.39
C ASN A 44 -5.17 10.67 -6.74
N LEU A 45 -5.88 10.18 -5.71
CA LEU A 45 -6.84 10.92 -4.91
C LEU A 45 -6.17 12.06 -4.13
N HIS A 46 -4.91 11.87 -3.75
CA HIS A 46 -4.08 12.91 -3.13
C HIS A 46 -3.22 13.57 -4.22
N ALA A 47 -3.66 14.76 -4.67
CA ALA A 47 -2.96 15.55 -5.68
C ALA A 47 -1.53 15.96 -5.27
N ASP A 48 -1.25 15.93 -3.96
CA ASP A 48 0.09 16.04 -3.40
C ASP A 48 0.24 14.99 -2.28
N PRO A 49 1.23 14.08 -2.34
CA PRO A 49 1.47 13.12 -1.26
C PRO A 49 1.73 13.83 0.06
N GLU A 50 0.98 13.44 1.10
CA GLU A 50 0.99 14.12 2.41
C GLU A 50 2.34 13.94 3.14
N ASN A 51 3.13 12.94 2.74
CA ASN A 51 4.46 12.67 3.27
C ASN A 51 5.43 12.12 2.20
N ARG A 52 6.70 11.98 2.60
CA ARG A 52 7.80 11.61 1.71
C ARG A 52 7.70 10.16 1.24
N GLU A 53 7.17 9.27 2.06
CA GLU A 53 7.01 7.85 1.79
C GLU A 53 5.94 7.62 0.70
N GLN A 54 4.79 8.27 0.82
CA GLN A 54 3.76 8.26 -0.22
C GLN A 54 4.28 8.85 -1.53
N ARG A 55 5.09 9.93 -1.47
CA ARG A 55 5.72 10.53 -2.65
C ARG A 55 6.64 9.56 -3.36
N LEU A 56 7.50 8.88 -2.61
CA LEU A 56 8.40 7.87 -3.18
C LEU A 56 7.61 6.76 -3.88
N ILE A 57 6.53 6.26 -3.25
CA ILE A 57 5.71 5.21 -3.85
C ILE A 57 4.99 5.72 -5.11
N LYS A 58 4.50 6.96 -5.10
CA LYS A 58 3.89 7.59 -6.28
C LYS A 58 4.89 7.71 -7.44
N GLU A 59 6.10 8.22 -7.17
CA GLU A 59 7.14 8.35 -8.19
C GLU A 59 7.53 7.00 -8.79
N LEU A 60 7.66 5.95 -7.96
CA LEU A 60 7.89 4.59 -8.44
C LEU A 60 6.72 4.03 -9.25
N TRP A 61 5.48 4.34 -8.85
CA TRP A 61 4.28 3.91 -9.53
C TRP A 61 4.12 4.55 -10.92
N ASP A 62 4.40 5.86 -11.02
CA ASP A 62 4.24 6.65 -12.23
C ASP A 62 5.24 6.26 -13.34
N VAL A 63 6.40 5.71 -12.98
CA VAL A 63 7.40 5.21 -13.94
C VAL A 63 7.27 3.71 -14.24
N ALA A 64 6.47 2.97 -13.46
CA ALA A 64 6.33 1.53 -13.56
C ALA A 64 5.30 1.13 -14.64
N GLY A 65 5.62 0.09 -15.42
CA GLY A 65 4.65 -0.61 -16.26
C GLY A 65 3.69 -1.49 -15.45
N GLU A 66 2.66 -2.06 -16.09
CA GLU A 66 1.62 -2.85 -15.40
C GLU A 66 2.17 -4.00 -14.53
N GLU A 67 3.14 -4.76 -15.06
CA GLU A 67 3.75 -5.87 -14.32
C GLU A 67 4.61 -5.39 -13.14
N GLU A 68 5.25 -4.24 -13.27
CA GLU A 68 6.05 -3.62 -12.21
C GLU A 68 5.14 -3.04 -11.11
N GLN A 69 4.01 -2.43 -11.48
CA GLN A 69 2.98 -1.98 -10.53
C GLN A 69 2.39 -3.16 -9.73
N LYS A 70 2.13 -4.31 -10.40
CA LYS A 70 1.74 -5.55 -9.71
C LYS A 70 2.82 -6.03 -8.75
N MET A 71 4.09 -6.00 -9.15
CA MET A 71 5.21 -6.39 -8.29
C MET A 71 5.35 -5.45 -7.09
N LEU A 72 5.27 -4.13 -7.30
CA LEU A 72 5.28 -3.12 -6.26
C LEU A 72 4.14 -3.36 -5.25
N THR A 73 2.94 -3.66 -5.75
CA THR A 73 1.79 -4.06 -4.93
C THR A 73 2.09 -5.31 -4.10
N LYS A 74 2.66 -6.37 -4.71
CA LYS A 74 3.10 -7.59 -4.02
C LYS A 74 4.13 -7.31 -2.92
N LEU A 75 5.03 -6.35 -3.12
CA LEU A 75 6.02 -5.96 -2.12
C LEU A 75 5.40 -5.19 -0.94
N ILE A 76 4.53 -4.21 -1.22
CA ILE A 76 3.81 -3.45 -0.20
C ILE A 76 2.98 -4.38 0.70
N ILE A 77 2.24 -5.33 0.11
CA ILE A 77 1.46 -6.31 0.86
C ILE A 77 2.36 -7.14 1.80
N ARG A 78 3.49 -7.65 1.29
CA ARG A 78 4.43 -8.44 2.10
C ARG A 78 5.06 -7.62 3.22
N MET A 79 5.38 -6.35 2.96
CA MET A 79 5.92 -5.43 3.98
C MET A 79 4.93 -5.25 5.13
N LEU A 80 3.66 -4.95 4.83
CA LEU A 80 2.62 -4.73 5.84
C LEU A 80 2.34 -5.98 6.69
N LYS A 81 2.32 -7.16 6.06
CA LYS A 81 2.18 -8.44 6.77
C LYS A 81 3.33 -8.69 7.75
N LYS A 82 4.57 -8.49 7.30
CA LYS A 82 5.75 -8.69 8.13
C LYS A 82 5.76 -7.76 9.34
N GLU A 83 5.29 -6.52 9.18
CA GLU A 83 5.13 -5.57 10.28
C GLU A 83 4.04 -6.02 11.28
N GLU A 84 2.94 -6.62 10.80
CA GLU A 84 1.88 -7.18 11.66
C GLU A 84 2.39 -8.35 12.50
N GLU A 85 3.11 -9.28 11.87
CA GLU A 85 3.72 -10.44 12.53
C GLU A 85 4.70 -9.98 13.62
N ALA A 86 5.53 -8.98 13.33
CA ALA A 86 6.47 -8.42 14.31
C ALA A 86 5.78 -7.73 15.50
N LEU A 87 4.57 -7.16 15.30
CA LEU A 87 3.78 -6.57 16.39
C LEU A 87 3.09 -7.63 17.24
N ALA A 88 2.72 -8.77 16.67
CA ALA A 88 2.08 -9.88 17.40
C ALA A 88 3.06 -10.68 18.29
N GLU A 89 4.36 -10.57 18.04
CA GLU A 89 5.42 -11.23 18.81
C GLU A 89 5.93 -10.42 20.02
N ASN A 90 5.46 -9.19 20.21
CA ASN A 90 5.84 -8.29 21.32
C ASN A 90 4.68 -8.02 22.28
#